data_AF-A0A371QVB8-F1
#
_entry.id   AF-A0A371QVB8-F1
#
_cell.length_a   1.000
_cell.length_b   1.000
_cell.length_c   1.000
_cell.angle_alpha   90.00
_cell.angle_beta   90.00
_cell.angle_gamma   90.00
#
_symmetry.space_group_name_H-M   'P 1'
#
loop_
_entity.id
_entity.type
_entity.pdbx_description
1 polymer ?
#
loop_
_entity_poly.entity_id
_entity_poly.type
_entity_poly.pdbx_seq_one_letter_code
_entity_poly.pdbx_strand_id
1 'polypeptide(L)'
;SIAKLAAEAGVDPRRVVMHHIEGALAGYAYSKGLSPSVPMGRRGEFEDALRHGPVFVVESDYIDDKSRPGAVIPPWTLASKLKQYVARGVLSADDMYKICVKNVKSIYKWRLL
;
A
#
# COMPACT_ATOMS: atom_id res chain seq x y z
N SER A 1 -0.33 21.96 -0.09
CA SER A 1 -0.19 20.52 -0.38
C SER A 1 -1.34 19.77 0.28
N ILE A 2 -1.64 18.55 -0.15
CA ILE A 2 -2.66 17.70 0.51
C ILE A 2 -2.37 17.54 2.01
N ALA A 3 -1.10 17.34 2.39
CA ALA A 3 -0.69 17.27 3.79
C ALA A 3 -1.04 18.54 4.58
N LYS A 4 -0.87 19.74 3.98
CA LYS A 4 -1.24 21.01 4.61
C LYS A 4 -2.76 21.10 4.83
N LEU A 5 -3.56 20.74 3.82
CA LEU A 5 -5.02 20.74 3.93
C LEU A 5 -5.51 19.79 5.01
N ALA A 6 -4.93 18.58 5.08
CA ALA A 6 -5.25 17.62 6.14
C ALA A 6 -4.93 18.17 7.53
N ALA A 7 -3.74 18.75 7.70
CA ALA A 7 -3.32 19.33 8.97
C ALA A 7 -4.20 20.52 9.40
N GLU A 8 -4.56 21.41 8.47
CA GLU A 8 -5.48 22.53 8.70
C GLU A 8 -6.89 22.05 9.10
N ALA A 9 -7.31 20.88 8.59
CA ALA A 9 -8.55 20.22 8.98
C ALA A 9 -8.44 19.39 10.28
N GLY A 10 -7.30 19.43 10.99
CA GLY A 10 -7.07 18.64 12.20
C GLY A 10 -6.88 17.13 11.96
N VAL A 11 -6.65 16.72 10.71
CA VAL A 11 -6.36 15.35 10.33
C VAL A 11 -4.86 15.15 10.23
N ASP A 12 -4.32 14.16 10.95
CA ASP A 12 -2.93 13.74 10.79
C ASP A 12 -2.65 13.37 9.33
N PRO A 13 -1.72 14.07 8.63
CA PRO A 13 -1.41 13.81 7.22
C PRO A 13 -1.03 12.36 6.92
N ARG A 14 -0.46 11.64 7.89
CA ARG A 14 -0.12 10.20 7.75
C ARG A 14 -1.34 9.32 7.58
N ARG A 15 -2.53 9.82 7.91
CA ARG A 15 -3.80 9.10 7.73
C ARG A 15 -4.44 9.37 6.37
N VAL A 16 -3.84 10.23 5.55
CA VAL A 16 -4.26 10.44 4.17
C VAL A 16 -3.61 9.38 3.29
N VAL A 17 -4.44 8.50 2.76
CA VAL A 17 -4.02 7.42 1.88
C VAL A 17 -4.05 7.90 0.43
N MET A 18 -2.90 7.86 -0.23
CA MET A 18 -2.79 8.05 -1.67
C MET A 18 -3.14 6.72 -2.33
N HIS A 19 -4.44 6.51 -2.51
CA HIS A 19 -5.01 5.32 -3.14
C HIS A 19 -4.53 5.20 -4.58
N HIS A 20 -4.21 3.97 -4.99
CA HIS A 20 -3.83 3.62 -6.35
C HIS A 20 -2.63 4.47 -6.87
N ILE A 21 -1.65 4.71 -6.00
CA ILE A 21 -0.45 5.46 -6.39
C ILE A 21 0.52 4.59 -7.20
N GLU A 22 1.17 5.19 -8.20
CA GLU A 22 2.29 4.56 -8.89
C GLU A 22 3.44 4.26 -7.91
N GLY A 23 4.04 3.09 -8.03
CA GLY A 23 5.12 2.62 -7.16
C GLY A 23 6.31 3.56 -7.14
N ALA A 24 6.67 4.12 -8.29
CA ALA A 24 7.74 5.11 -8.43
C ALA A 24 7.49 6.42 -7.64
N LEU A 25 6.24 6.69 -7.25
CA LEU A 25 5.85 7.86 -6.47
C LEU A 25 5.64 7.54 -4.97
N ALA A 26 5.77 6.27 -4.55
CA ALA A 26 5.56 5.87 -3.17
C ALA A 26 6.51 6.61 -2.19
N GLY A 27 7.80 6.66 -2.53
CA GLY A 27 8.79 7.39 -1.73
C GLY A 27 8.51 8.89 -1.65
N TYR A 28 8.06 9.49 -2.76
CA TYR A 28 7.68 10.90 -2.80
C TYR A 28 6.48 11.18 -1.88
N ALA A 29 5.40 10.40 -1.98
CA ALA A 29 4.23 10.56 -1.12
C ALA A 29 4.58 10.41 0.36
N TYR A 30 5.38 9.39 0.70
CA TYR A 30 5.87 9.20 2.06
C TYR A 30 6.70 10.39 2.56
N SER A 31 7.57 10.97 1.71
CA SER A 31 8.37 12.16 2.03
C SER A 31 7.54 13.41 2.29
N LYS A 32 6.33 13.48 1.73
CA LYS A 32 5.36 14.55 1.97
C LYS A 32 4.48 14.33 3.19
N GLY A 33 4.74 13.28 3.98
CA GLY A 33 3.98 12.95 5.17
C GLY A 33 2.64 12.27 4.88
N LEU A 34 2.43 11.77 3.66
CA LEU A 34 1.24 11.03 3.25
C LEU A 34 1.52 9.52 3.30
N SER A 35 0.49 8.70 3.11
CA SER A 35 0.60 7.24 3.12
C SER A 35 0.29 6.65 1.74
N PRO A 36 1.29 6.13 1.01
CA PRO A 36 1.08 5.53 -0.31
C PRO A 36 0.40 4.15 -0.21
N SER A 37 -0.62 3.92 -1.07
CA SER A 37 -1.25 2.61 -1.27
C SER A 37 -1.05 2.16 -2.71
N VAL A 38 -0.21 1.15 -2.90
CA VAL A 38 0.27 0.70 -4.22
C VAL A 38 -0.60 -0.45 -4.70
N PRO A 39 -1.18 -0.38 -5.91
CA PRO A 39 -2.03 -1.42 -6.45
C PRO A 39 -1.20 -2.66 -6.83
N MET A 40 -1.55 -3.79 -6.27
CA MET A 40 -0.97 -5.08 -6.63
C MET A 40 -1.66 -5.61 -7.90
N GLY A 41 -0.89 -6.16 -8.84
CA GLY A 41 -1.43 -6.73 -10.08
C GLY A 41 -1.02 -6.00 -11.35
N ARG A 42 -0.57 -4.75 -11.23
CA ARG A 42 0.12 -4.03 -12.30
C ARG A 42 1.60 -4.41 -12.32
N ARG A 43 2.14 -4.64 -13.50
CA ARG A 43 3.52 -5.12 -13.68
C ARG A 43 4.50 -4.01 -13.29
N GLY A 44 5.39 -4.28 -12.33
CA GLY A 44 6.48 -3.37 -11.94
C GLY A 44 6.15 -2.42 -10.79
N GLU A 45 4.87 -2.12 -10.52
CA GLU A 45 4.46 -1.16 -9.49
C GLU A 45 4.97 -1.54 -8.09
N PHE A 46 4.87 -2.81 -7.72
CA PHE A 46 5.34 -3.28 -6.42
C PHE A 46 6.86 -3.21 -6.31
N GLU A 47 7.57 -3.65 -7.35
CA GLU A 47 9.03 -3.61 -7.41
C GLU A 47 9.56 -2.18 -7.37
N ASP A 48 8.90 -1.24 -8.06
CA ASP A 48 9.25 0.18 -8.03
C ASP A 48 9.05 0.78 -6.65
N ALA A 49 7.93 0.47 -5.99
CA ALA A 49 7.69 0.90 -4.62
C ALA A 49 8.75 0.37 -3.64
N LEU A 50 9.19 -0.88 -3.80
CA LEU A 50 10.21 -1.50 -2.95
C LEU A 50 11.56 -0.78 -3.01
N ARG A 51 11.90 -0.10 -4.12
CA ARG A 51 13.13 0.71 -4.22
C ARG A 51 13.17 1.86 -3.20
N HIS A 52 12.01 2.25 -2.67
CA HIS A 52 11.87 3.30 -1.65
C HIS A 52 11.75 2.75 -0.22
N GLY A 53 11.89 1.44 -0.04
CA GLY A 53 11.72 0.76 1.24
C GLY A 53 10.26 0.47 1.60
N PRO A 54 9.99 -0.16 2.76
CA PRO A 54 8.67 -0.64 3.17
C PRO A 54 7.77 0.49 3.72
N VAL A 55 7.70 1.62 3.01
CA VAL A 55 7.03 2.86 3.43
C VAL A 55 5.60 3.01 2.91
N PHE A 56 5.08 1.95 2.31
CA PHE A 56 3.77 1.90 1.65
C PHE A 56 2.92 0.75 2.18
N VAL A 57 1.64 0.77 1.82
CA VAL A 57 0.73 -0.38 1.92
C VAL A 57 0.41 -0.88 0.51
N VAL A 58 -0.07 -2.12 0.40
CA VAL A 58 -0.52 -2.68 -0.87
C VAL A 58 -2.02 -2.89 -0.86
N GLU A 59 -2.64 -2.74 -2.02
CA GLU A 59 -4.08 -2.92 -2.19
C GLU A 59 -4.39 -3.80 -3.40
N SER A 60 -5.56 -4.43 -3.38
CA SER A 60 -6.10 -5.17 -4.52
C SER A 60 -7.03 -4.34 -5.39
N ASP A 61 -7.54 -3.24 -4.82
CA ASP A 61 -8.66 -2.46 -5.38
C ASP A 61 -9.83 -3.36 -5.80
N TYR A 62 -10.14 -4.36 -4.97
CA TYR A 62 -11.11 -5.39 -5.30
C TYR A 62 -12.48 -4.80 -5.56
N ILE A 63 -13.02 -5.06 -6.76
CA ILE A 63 -14.35 -4.65 -7.19
C ILE A 63 -15.29 -5.85 -7.16
N ASP A 64 -16.36 -5.75 -6.37
CA ASP A 64 -17.43 -6.76 -6.32
C ASP A 64 -18.49 -6.46 -7.39
N ASP A 65 -18.07 -6.55 -8.66
CA ASP A 65 -18.92 -6.28 -9.83
C ASP A 65 -19.04 -7.54 -10.70
N LYS A 66 -20.24 -8.13 -10.69
CA LYS A 66 -20.59 -9.33 -11.46
C LYS A 66 -20.43 -9.14 -12.98
N SER A 67 -20.50 -7.91 -13.48
CA SER A 67 -20.33 -7.61 -14.90
C SER A 67 -18.85 -7.56 -15.33
N ARG A 68 -17.92 -7.50 -14.38
CA ARG A 68 -16.47 -7.36 -14.61
C ARG A 68 -15.64 -8.42 -13.85
N PRO A 69 -15.95 -9.72 -14.01
CA PRO A 69 -15.21 -10.76 -13.30
C PRO A 69 -13.72 -10.72 -13.68
N GLY A 70 -12.85 -10.71 -12.66
CA GLY A 70 -11.39 -10.74 -12.86
C GLY A 70 -10.76 -9.43 -13.34
N ALA A 71 -11.51 -8.31 -13.35
CA ALA A 71 -10.96 -7.01 -13.76
C ALA A 71 -9.82 -6.51 -12.86
N VAL A 72 -9.78 -6.97 -11.61
CA VAL A 72 -8.73 -6.69 -10.62
C VAL A 72 -8.34 -7.98 -9.91
N ILE A 73 -7.16 -8.03 -9.32
CA ILE A 73 -6.78 -9.21 -8.55
C ILE A 73 -7.59 -9.26 -7.25
N PRO A 74 -8.02 -10.44 -6.78
CA PRO A 74 -8.69 -10.52 -5.48
C PRO A 74 -7.69 -10.48 -4.32
N PRO A 75 -8.15 -10.17 -3.09
CA PRO A 75 -7.29 -10.06 -1.91
C PRO A 75 -6.46 -11.33 -1.61
N TRP A 76 -7.00 -12.53 -1.85
CA TRP A 76 -6.27 -13.78 -1.65
C TRP A 76 -5.14 -13.98 -2.68
N THR A 77 -5.31 -13.49 -3.91
CA THR A 77 -4.25 -13.50 -4.92
C THR A 77 -3.14 -12.52 -4.57
N LEU A 78 -3.49 -11.34 -4.02
CA LEU A 78 -2.51 -10.40 -3.46
C LEU A 78 -1.68 -11.07 -2.36
N ALA A 79 -2.34 -11.73 -1.40
CA ALA A 79 -1.65 -12.44 -0.32
C ALA A 79 -0.73 -13.57 -0.84
N SER A 80 -1.19 -14.33 -1.85
CA SER A 80 -0.37 -15.36 -2.51
C SER A 80 0.87 -14.78 -3.19
N LYS A 81 0.74 -13.65 -3.90
CA LYS A 81 1.87 -12.95 -4.54
C LYS A 81 2.91 -12.50 -3.51
N LEU A 82 2.49 -11.87 -2.41
CA LEU A 82 3.42 -11.45 -1.36
C LEU A 82 4.20 -12.63 -0.77
N LYS A 83 3.54 -13.75 -0.51
CA LYS A 83 4.22 -14.99 -0.07
C LYS A 83 5.26 -15.48 -1.08
N GLN A 84 4.97 -15.38 -2.38
CA GLN A 84 5.93 -15.72 -3.44
C GLN A 84 7.11 -14.76 -3.48
N TYR A 85 6.89 -13.44 -3.31
CA TYR A 85 7.99 -12.47 -3.22
C TYR A 85 8.91 -12.76 -2.03
N VAL A 86 8.35 -13.16 -0.89
CA VAL A 86 9.16 -13.59 0.28
C VAL A 86 9.91 -14.89 -0.03
N ALA A 87 9.24 -15.91 -0.56
CA ALA A 87 9.87 -17.18 -0.89
C ALA A 87 11.01 -17.06 -1.93
N ARG A 88 10.93 -16.07 -2.82
CA ARG A 88 11.95 -15.77 -3.84
C ARG A 88 13.03 -14.80 -3.35
N GLY A 89 12.97 -14.32 -2.11
CA GLY A 89 13.93 -13.37 -1.54
C GLY A 89 13.85 -11.95 -2.08
N VAL A 90 12.77 -11.60 -2.80
CA VAL A 90 12.54 -10.22 -3.29
C VAL A 90 12.08 -9.29 -2.17
N LEU A 91 11.39 -9.85 -1.18
CA LEU A 91 10.84 -9.15 -0.04
C LEU A 91 11.26 -9.87 1.25
N SER A 92 11.78 -9.17 2.24
CA SER A 92 12.04 -9.80 3.55
C SER A 92 10.72 -10.02 4.30
N ALA A 93 10.68 -11.00 5.22
CA ALA A 93 9.50 -11.21 6.06
C ALA A 93 9.19 -9.98 6.95
N ASP A 94 10.21 -9.27 7.39
CA ASP A 94 10.08 -8.03 8.18
C ASP A 94 9.49 -6.88 7.34
N ASP A 95 9.94 -6.71 6.10
CA ASP A 95 9.37 -5.70 5.20
C ASP A 95 7.93 -6.03 4.82
N MET A 96 7.61 -7.31 4.60
CA MET A 96 6.23 -7.75 4.41
C MET A 96 5.36 -7.38 5.61
N TYR A 97 5.85 -7.61 6.84
CA TYR A 97 5.16 -7.25 8.07
C TYR A 97 4.96 -5.73 8.20
N LYS A 98 5.97 -4.93 7.85
CA LYS A 98 5.85 -3.47 7.84
C LYS A 98 4.77 -3.00 6.87
N ILE A 99 4.82 -3.47 5.62
CA ILE A 99 3.89 -3.10 4.54
C ILE A 99 2.46 -3.51 4.89
N CYS A 100 2.24 -4.72 5.39
CA CYS A 100 0.90 -5.28 5.56
C CYS A 100 0.29 -5.04 6.94
N VAL A 101 1.10 -4.77 7.98
CA VAL A 101 0.63 -4.68 9.36
C VAL A 101 1.01 -3.34 9.99
N LYS A 102 2.30 -3.01 10.05
CA LYS A 102 2.76 -1.82 10.78
C LYS A 102 2.20 -0.53 10.18
N ASN A 103 2.30 -0.38 8.86
CA ASN A 103 1.84 0.80 8.15
C ASN A 103 0.31 0.92 8.21
N VAL A 104 -0.41 -0.20 8.04
CA VAL A 104 -1.87 -0.26 8.18
C VAL A 104 -2.32 0.18 9.58
N LYS A 105 -1.68 -0.32 10.64
CA LYS A 105 -1.95 0.09 12.03
C LYS A 105 -1.73 1.60 12.22
N SER A 106 -0.66 2.14 11.64
CA SER A 106 -0.37 3.59 11.72
C SER A 106 -1.43 4.45 11.03
N ILE A 107 -1.90 4.03 9.85
CA ILE A 107 -2.88 4.78 9.05
C ILE A 107 -4.26 4.78 9.72
N TYR A 108 -4.76 3.60 10.08
CA TYR A 108 -6.12 3.45 10.56
C TYR A 108 -6.26 3.59 12.08
N LYS A 109 -5.15 3.75 12.82
CA LYS A 109 -5.11 3.74 14.29
C LYS A 109 -5.83 2.52 14.87
N TRP A 110 -5.72 1.38 14.19
CA TRP A 110 -6.49 0.19 14.56
C TRP A 110 -5.87 -0.50 15.77
N ARG A 111 -6.69 -0.63 16.83
CA ARG A 111 -6.42 -1.44 18.01
C ARG A 111 -6.84 -2.89 17.69
N LEU A 112 -6.04 -3.61 16.90
CA LEU A 112 -6.28 -5.03 16.63
C LEU A 112 -5.80 -5.84 17.84
N LEU A 113 -6.78 -6.29 18.63
CA LEU A 113 -6.73 -7.15 19.83
C LEU A 113 -5.98 -6.57 21.03
#